data_AF-A0A0Q5T0R7-F1
#
_entry.id   AF-A0A0Q5T0R7-F1
#
_cell.length_a   1.000
_cell.length_b   1.000
_cell.length_c   1.000
_cell.angle_alpha   90.00
_cell.angle_beta   90.00
_cell.angle_gamma   90.00
#
_symmetry.space_group_name_H-M   'P 1'
#
loop_
_entity.id
_entity.type
_entity.pdbx_description
1 polymer ?
#
loop_
_entity_poly.entity_id
_entity_poly.type
_entity_poly.pdbx_seq_one_letter_code
_entity_poly.pdbx_strand_id
1 'polypeptide(L)' 'MAAEEFKLDRTAFHAGTHCETEQYYSKMQPKTGKERLEAAHYLNSIAFQFDLKNPPKLDRTAFSMRKHTL' A
#
# COMPACT_ATOMS: atom_id res chain seq x y z
N MET A 1 10.77 2.84 2.13
CA MET A 1 10.75 1.65 3.01
C MET A 1 10.75 0.41 2.14
N ALA A 2 11.15 -0.75 2.66
CA ALA A 2 11.10 -2.00 1.89
C ALA A 2 9.67 -2.59 1.95
N ALA A 3 9.22 -3.26 0.89
CA ALA A 3 7.90 -3.89 0.80
C ALA A 3 7.54 -4.80 1.99
N GLU A 4 8.56 -5.42 2.60
CA GLU A 4 8.40 -6.33 3.74
C GLU A 4 7.94 -5.62 5.01
N GLU A 5 8.16 -4.32 5.13
CA GLU A 5 7.80 -3.51 6.31
C GLU A 5 6.29 -3.23 6.40
N PHE A 6 5.56 -3.33 5.27
CA PHE A 6 4.10 -3.19 5.23
C PHE A 6 3.37 -4.52 5.43
N LYS A 7 4.09 -5.64 5.49
CA LYS A 7 3.50 -6.95 5.73
C LYS A 7 3.09 -7.03 7.20
N LEU A 8 1.79 -7.17 7.43
CA LEU A 8 1.28 -7.42 8.77
C LEU A 8 1.90 -8.72 9.32
N ASP A 9 2.61 -8.61 10.43
CA ASP A 9 3.04 -9.77 11.18
C ASP A 9 1.81 -10.43 11.83
N ARG A 10 1.50 -11.65 11.38
CA ARG A 10 0.36 -12.44 11.86
C ARG A 10 0.73 -13.33 13.05
N THR A 11 2.01 -13.39 13.42
CA THR A 11 2.53 -14.19 14.53
C THR A 11 2.56 -13.41 15.84
N ALA A 12 2.66 -12.08 15.76
CA ALA A 12 2.49 -11.16 16.87
C ALA A 12 1.00 -10.95 17.18
N PHE A 13 0.33 -11.96 17.75
CA PHE A 13 -1.01 -11.76 18.33
C PHE A 13 -0.90 -10.78 19.51
N HIS A 14 -1.37 -9.55 19.33
CA HIS A 14 -1.43 -8.56 20.40
C HIS A 14 -2.75 -8.69 21.17
N ALA A 15 -2.72 -9.39 22.30
CA ALA A 15 -3.82 -9.41 23.29
C ALA A 15 -3.78 -8.15 24.17
N GLY A 16 -3.85 -6.96 23.56
CA GLY A 16 -3.82 -5.68 24.26
C GLY A 16 -5.21 -5.20 24.67
N THR A 17 -5.27 -4.31 25.67
CA THR A 17 -6.47 -3.53 25.98
C THR A 17 -6.80 -2.57 24.82
N HIS A 18 -8.01 -2.00 24.82
CA HIS A 18 -8.46 -1.06 23.77
C HIS A 18 -7.47 0.11 23.58
N CYS A 19 -7.01 0.72 24.67
CA CYS A 19 -6.06 1.83 24.63
C CYS A 19 -4.69 1.44 24.07
N GLU A 20 -4.17 0.27 24.43
CA GLU A 20 -2.89 -0.22 23.90
C GLU A 20 -2.97 -0.49 22.40
N THR A 21 -4.11 -1.03 21.97
CA THR A 21 -4.40 -1.32 20.57
C THR A 21 -4.51 -0.03 19.75
N GLU A 22 -5.19 1.00 20.26
CA GLU A 22 -5.28 2.31 19.62
C GLU A 22 -3.89 2.95 19.43
N GLN A 23 -3.06 2.93 20.48
CA GLN A 23 -1.70 3.45 20.42
C GLN A 23 -0.82 2.67 19.45
N TYR A 24 -0.98 1.35 19.38
CA TYR A 24 -0.28 0.50 18.43
C TYR A 24 -0.63 0.85 16.98
N TYR A 25 -1.92 0.98 16.65
CA TYR A 25 -2.35 1.38 15.32
C TYR A 25 -1.86 2.77 14.94
N SER A 26 -1.91 3.73 15.87
CA SER A 26 -1.39 5.08 15.66
C SER A 26 0.11 5.10 15.34
N LYS A 27 0.91 4.25 16.01
CA LYS A 27 2.36 4.11 15.75
C LYS A 27 2.66 3.48 14.40
N MET A 28 1.83 2.56 13.95
CA MET A 28 2.01 1.84 12.67
C MET A 28 1.47 2.59 11.45
N GLN A 29 0.78 3.73 11.64
CA GLN A 29 0.32 4.51 10.52
C GLN A 29 1.49 5.18 9.77
N PRO A 30 1.46 5.17 8.42
CA PRO A 30 2.44 5.89 7.62
C PRO A 30 2.36 7.39 7.92
N LYS A 31 3.48 8.03 8.25
CA LYS A 31 3.52 9.43 8.68
C LYS A 31 3.58 10.39 7.50
N THR A 32 4.24 9.98 6.42
CA THR A 32 4.45 10.81 5.23
C THR A 32 3.55 10.40 4.06
N GLY A 33 3.35 11.31 3.11
CA GLY A 33 2.61 10.99 1.88
C GLY A 33 3.31 9.91 1.04
N LYS A 34 4.65 9.90 1.03
CA LYS A 34 5.45 8.87 0.34
C LYS A 34 5.19 7.49 0.93
N GLU A 35 5.27 7.34 2.25
CA GLU A 35 5.02 6.06 2.91
C GLU A 35 3.58 5.59 2.70
N ARG A 36 2.60 6.51 2.65
CA ARG A 36 1.21 6.17 2.30
C ARG A 36 1.10 5.59 0.89
N LEU A 37 1.80 6.16 -0.09
CA LEU A 37 1.82 5.64 -1.46
C LEU A 37 2.53 4.28 -1.53
N GLU A 38 3.63 4.10 -0.80
CA GLU A 38 4.33 2.81 -0.72
C GLU A 38 3.43 1.72 -0.09
N ALA A 39 2.72 2.04 0.99
CA ALA A 39 1.75 1.14 1.63
C ALA A 39 0.59 0.79 0.68
N ALA A 40 0.02 1.78 -0.01
CA ALA A 40 -1.03 1.55 -1.00
C ALA A 40 -0.53 0.67 -2.16
N HIS A 41 0.70 0.88 -2.62
CA HIS A 41 1.32 0.06 -3.67
C HIS A 41 1.49 -1.40 -3.22
N TYR A 42 1.93 -1.64 -1.98
CA TYR A 42 1.98 -2.97 -1.37
C TYR A 42 0.61 -3.65 -1.31
N LEU A 43 -0.43 -2.94 -0.84
CA LEU A 43 -1.79 -3.48 -0.79
C LEU A 43 -2.33 -3.84 -2.19
N ASN A 44 -2.05 -3.00 -3.18
CA ASN A 44 -2.40 -3.28 -4.57
C ASN A 44 -1.68 -4.51 -5.12
N SER A 45 -0.41 -4.71 -4.78
CA SER A 45 0.36 -5.87 -5.25
C SER A 45 -0.19 -7.18 -4.72
N ILE A 46 -0.71 -7.18 -3.48
CA ILE A 46 -1.44 -8.33 -2.91
C ILE A 46 -2.76 -8.52 -3.65
N ALA A 47 -3.55 -7.46 -3.83
CA ALA A 47 -4.88 -7.53 -4.42
C ALA A 47 -4.87 -8.04 -5.87
N PHE A 48 -3.89 -7.57 -6.66
CA PHE A 48 -3.75 -7.90 -8.08
C PHE A 48 -2.64 -8.90 -8.37
N GLN A 49 -2.01 -9.46 -7.34
CA GLN A 49 -0.98 -10.50 -7.41
C GLN A 49 0.17 -10.17 -8.38
N PHE A 50 0.74 -8.97 -8.25
CA PHE A 50 1.91 -8.57 -9.04
C PHE A 50 3.16 -8.39 -8.17
N ASP A 51 4.33 -8.47 -8.81
CA ASP A 51 5.60 -8.22 -8.13
C ASP A 51 5.83 -6.71 -7.96
N LEU A 52 6.15 -6.30 -6.73
CA LEU A 52 6.46 -4.91 -6.39
C LEU A 52 7.73 -4.41 -7.07
N LYS A 53 8.69 -5.29 -7.35
CA LYS A 53 9.93 -4.94 -8.04
C LYS A 53 9.75 -4.90 -9.56
N ASN A 54 8.78 -5.64 -10.08
CA ASN A 54 8.45 -5.70 -11.49
C ASN A 54 6.93 -5.55 -11.72
N PRO A 55 6.37 -4.35 -11.48
CA PRO A 55 4.94 -4.13 -11.62
C PRO A 55 4.52 -4.16 -13.09
N PRO A 56 3.29 -4.62 -13.40
CA PRO A 56 2.75 -4.61 -14.75
C PRO A 56 2.68 -3.17 -15.27
N LYS A 57 3.08 -2.99 -16.54
CA LYS A 57 3.04 -1.68 -17.18
C LYS A 57 1.60 -1.33 -17.55
N LEU A 58 1.22 -0.08 -17.31
CA LEU A 58 -0.06 0.45 -17.74
C LEU A 58 -0.16 0.39 -19.27
N ASP A 59 -1.18 -0.29 -19.77
CA ASP A 59 -1.54 -0.21 -21.18
C ASP A 59 -2.20 1.16 -21.46
N ARG A 60 -1.49 2.00 -22.21
CA ARG A 60 -1.95 3.33 -22.61
C ARG A 60 -2.90 3.31 -23.80
N THR A 61 -3.06 2.17 -24.46
CA THR A 61 -3.92 2.03 -25.65
C THR A 61 -5.38 1.84 -25.29
N ALA A 62 -5.68 1.22 -24.14
CA ALA A 62 -7.05 1.06 -23.63
C ALA A 62 -7.69 2.40 -23.22
N PHE A 63 -6.89 3.37 -22.77
CA PHE A 63 -7.36 4.68 -22.32
C PHE A 63 -7.10 5.75 -23.40
N SER A 64 -7.87 5.71 -24.49
CA SER A 64 -7.84 6.79 -25.48
C SER A 64 -8.71 7.97 -25.02
N MET A 65 -8.11 9.02 -24.48
CA MET A 65 -8.81 10.31 -24.36
C MET A 65 -8.79 11.02 -25.72
N ARG A 66 -9.95 11.50 -26.18
CA ARG A 66 -10.00 12.39 -27.36
C ARG A 66 -9.13 13.60 -27.07
N LYS A 67 -8.11 13.85 -27.91
CA LYS A 67 -7.36 15.11 -27.86
C LYS A 67 -8.35 16.25 -28.13
N HIS A 68 -8.51 17.15 -27.17
CA HIS A 68 -9.24 18.38 -27.39
C HIS A 68 -8.39 19.27 -28.29
N THR A 69 -8.77 19.40 -29.56
CA THR A 69 -8.20 20.41 -30.46
C THR A 69 -8.80 21.76 -30.07
N LEU A 70 -7.94 22.74 -29.79
CA LEU A 70 -8.30 24.15 -29.68
C LEU A 70 -8.50 24.76 -31.07
#